data_AF-A0A9E5NT95-F1
#
_entry.id   AF-A0A9E5NT95-F1
#
_cell.length_a   1.000
_cell.length_b   1.000
_cell.length_c   1.000
_cell.angle_alpha   90.00
_cell.angle_beta   90.00
_cell.angle_gamma   90.00
#
_symmetry.space_group_name_H-M   'P 1'
#
loop_
_entity.id
_entity.type
_entity.pdbx_description
1 polymer ?
#
loop_
_entity_poly.entity_id
_entity_poly.type
_entity_poly.pdbx_seq_one_letter_code
_entity_poly.pdbx_strand_id
1 'polypeptide(L)'
;GRPRCATRRVFICMQAPHRGFATSTAVGEVVRRALERAGLNPPRKGAHVLRHSLATRMLRAGASLAEIGEVLRHRRPSSTEIYAKVDLEALRGLAQPWPGGRS
;
A
#
# COMPACT_ATOMS: atom_id res chain seq x y z
N GLY A 1 -7.19 -24.15 -11.77
CA GLY A 1 -5.96 -24.59 -11.06
C GLY A 1 -4.73 -23.98 -11.70
N ARG A 2 -3.55 -24.03 -11.06
CA ARG A 2 -2.29 -23.48 -11.60
C ARG A 2 -1.86 -24.24 -12.88
N PRO A 3 -1.60 -23.56 -14.01
CA PRO A 3 -1.05 -24.17 -15.21
C PRO A 3 0.25 -24.96 -14.94
N ARG A 4 0.39 -26.13 -15.56
CA ARG A 4 1.64 -26.92 -15.51
C ARG A 4 2.76 -26.08 -16.11
N CYS A 5 3.76 -25.72 -15.30
CA CYS A 5 4.92 -24.93 -15.72
C CYS A 5 6.15 -25.34 -14.91
N ALA A 6 7.33 -25.29 -15.52
CA ALA A 6 8.59 -25.70 -14.89
C ALA A 6 9.11 -24.71 -13.82
N THR A 7 8.50 -23.53 -13.71
CA THR A 7 8.96 -22.47 -12.80
C THR A 7 8.33 -22.59 -11.41
N ARG A 8 9.15 -22.40 -10.36
CA ARG A 8 8.70 -22.32 -8.96
C ARG A 8 8.18 -20.93 -8.55
N ARG A 9 8.18 -19.94 -9.44
CA ARG A 9 7.69 -18.59 -9.13
C ARG A 9 6.18 -18.61 -8.84
N VAL A 10 5.74 -17.93 -7.79
CA VAL A 10 4.31 -17.87 -7.41
C VAL A 10 3.48 -17.25 -8.54
N PHE A 11 3.93 -16.12 -9.09
CA PHE A 11 3.26 -15.45 -10.20
C PHE A 11 3.81 -15.90 -11.56
N ILE A 12 2.92 -16.25 -12.48
CA ILE A 12 3.23 -16.72 -13.83
C ILE A 12 2.37 -16.00 -14.88
N CYS A 13 2.88 -15.89 -16.10
CA CYS A 13 2.13 -15.37 -17.24
C CYS A 13 0.98 -16.32 -17.60
N MET A 14 -0.20 -15.75 -17.82
CA MET A 14 -1.40 -16.51 -18.17
C MET A 14 -1.33 -17.08 -19.59
N GLN A 15 -0.60 -16.43 -20.49
CA GLN A 15 -0.43 -16.88 -21.88
C GLN A 15 0.78 -17.83 -21.99
N ALA A 16 0.66 -18.81 -22.87
CA ALA A 16 1.77 -19.69 -23.21
C ALA A 16 2.86 -18.92 -23.98
N PRO A 17 4.15 -19.24 -23.78
CA PRO A 17 4.68 -20.18 -22.78
C PRO A 17 4.53 -19.64 -21.34
N HIS A 18 4.01 -20.47 -20.43
CA HIS A 18 3.77 -20.09 -19.03
C HIS A 18 5.10 -19.92 -18.26
N ARG A 19 5.58 -18.68 -18.23
CA ARG A 19 6.83 -18.28 -17.56
C ARG A 19 6.52 -17.50 -16.30
N GLY A 20 7.40 -17.58 -15.31
CA GLY A 20 7.25 -16.75 -14.12
C GLY A 20 7.48 -15.28 -14.44
N PHE A 21 6.82 -14.38 -13.71
CA PHE A 21 7.02 -12.93 -13.92
C PHE A 21 8.50 -12.59 -13.85
N ALA A 22 9.01 -11.91 -14.88
CA ALA A 22 10.43 -11.59 -15.01
C ALA A 22 10.91 -10.62 -13.92
N THR A 23 10.06 -9.66 -13.57
CA THR A 23 10.35 -8.54 -12.67
C THR A 23 9.12 -8.24 -11.80
N SER A 24 9.34 -7.48 -10.72
CA SER A 24 8.27 -6.97 -9.86
C SER A 24 7.37 -5.94 -10.56
N THR A 25 7.85 -5.31 -11.64
CA THR A 25 7.07 -4.34 -12.44
C THR A 25 5.81 -4.97 -13.04
N ALA A 26 5.83 -6.27 -13.37
CA ALA A 26 4.66 -6.99 -13.85
C ALA A 26 3.50 -6.97 -12.84
N VAL A 27 3.79 -7.06 -11.53
CA VAL A 27 2.78 -6.93 -10.48
C VAL A 27 2.26 -5.49 -10.41
N GLY A 28 3.16 -4.51 -10.56
CA GLY A 28 2.78 -3.10 -10.65
C GLY A 28 1.80 -2.82 -11.79
N GLU A 29 2.04 -3.38 -12.98
CA GLU A 29 1.15 -3.27 -14.14
C GLU A 29 -0.21 -3.91 -13.91
N VAL A 30 -0.26 -5.07 -13.24
CA VAL A 30 -1.54 -5.70 -12.87
C VAL A 30 -2.35 -4.78 -11.98
N VAL A 31 -1.71 -4.14 -10.99
CA VAL A 31 -2.36 -3.18 -10.09
C VAL A 31 -2.80 -1.93 -10.85
N ARG A 32 -1.98 -1.38 -11.74
CA ARG A 32 -2.33 -0.24 -12.60
C ARG A 32 -3.60 -0.50 -13.39
N ARG A 33 -3.66 -1.64 -14.09
CA ARG A 33 -4.84 -2.05 -14.87
C ARG A 33 -6.07 -2.24 -13.97
N ALA A 34 -5.89 -2.78 -12.75
CA ALA A 34 -6.99 -2.92 -11.81
C ALA A 34 -7.55 -1.57 -11.34
N LEU A 35 -6.69 -0.58 -11.08
CA LEU A 35 -7.11 0.79 -10.75
C LEU A 35 -7.91 1.42 -11.90
N GLU A 36 -7.44 1.25 -13.14
CA GLU A 36 -8.13 1.76 -14.34
C GLU A 36 -9.53 1.15 -14.50
N ARG A 37 -9.65 -0.18 -14.37
CA ARG A 37 -10.96 -0.85 -14.40
C ARG A 37 -11.89 -0.41 -13.27
N ALA A 38 -11.34 -0.02 -12.13
CA ALA A 38 -12.10 0.48 -10.99
C ALA A 38 -12.42 1.98 -11.08
N GLY A 39 -11.98 2.68 -12.12
CA GLY A 39 -12.15 4.14 -12.26
C GLY A 39 -11.36 4.96 -11.23
N LEU A 40 -10.31 4.39 -10.62
CA LEU A 40 -9.52 5.05 -9.58
C LEU A 40 -8.26 5.68 -10.17
N ASN A 41 -8.01 6.95 -9.83
CA ASN A 41 -6.85 7.70 -10.30
C ASN A 41 -5.97 8.23 -9.14
N PRO A 42 -5.35 7.33 -8.33
CA PRO A 42 -4.45 7.77 -7.27
C PRO A 42 -3.15 8.36 -7.84
N PRO A 43 -2.44 9.24 -7.08
CA PRO A 43 -1.18 9.85 -7.53
C PRO A 43 -0.08 8.85 -7.88
N ARG A 44 -0.12 7.64 -7.30
CA ARG A 44 0.81 6.54 -7.59
C ARG A 44 0.02 5.33 -8.09
N LYS A 45 0.38 4.81 -9.27
CA LYS A 45 -0.39 3.77 -9.99
C LYS A 45 0.29 2.40 -10.04
N GLY A 46 0.86 1.95 -8.93
CA GLY A 46 1.56 0.65 -8.86
C GLY A 46 1.36 -0.05 -7.54
N ALA A 47 1.99 -1.22 -7.36
CA ALA A 47 1.80 -2.07 -6.19
C ALA A 47 2.06 -1.37 -4.83
N HIS A 48 2.90 -0.33 -4.81
CA HIS A 48 3.13 0.50 -3.62
C HIS A 48 1.87 1.19 -3.10
N VAL A 49 0.86 1.46 -3.94
CA VAL A 49 -0.41 2.05 -3.50
C VAL A 49 -1.12 1.11 -2.52
N LEU A 50 -1.11 -0.19 -2.80
CA LEU A 50 -1.74 -1.20 -1.94
C LEU A 50 -1.07 -1.24 -0.57
N ARG A 51 0.27 -1.16 -0.56
CA ARG A 51 1.06 -1.10 0.67
C ARG A 51 0.72 0.13 1.50
N HIS A 52 0.61 1.29 0.84
CA HIS A 52 0.26 2.54 1.52
C HIS A 52 -1.18 2.49 2.05
N SER A 53 -2.14 2.00 1.25
CA SER A 53 -3.53 1.84 1.69
C SER A 53 -3.67 0.91 2.90
N LEU A 54 -2.90 -0.20 2.95
CA LEU A 54 -2.89 -1.10 4.11
C LEU A 54 -2.35 -0.38 5.35
N ALA A 55 -1.20 0.28 5.24
CA ALA A 55 -0.60 1.02 6.34
C ALA A 55 -1.55 2.09 6.91
N THR A 56 -2.15 2.89 6.03
CA THR A 56 -3.13 3.91 6.39
C THR A 56 -4.36 3.31 7.07
N ARG A 57 -4.85 2.15 6.60
CA ARG A 57 -5.98 1.46 7.25
C ARG A 57 -5.62 0.95 8.64
N MET A 58 -4.43 0.37 8.81
CA MET A 58 -3.96 -0.11 10.11
C MET A 58 -3.81 1.05 11.10
N LEU A 59 -3.22 2.16 10.65
CA LEU A 59 -3.05 3.36 11.48
C LEU A 59 -4.40 3.92 11.93
N ARG A 60 -5.37 4.04 11.00
CA ARG A 60 -6.75 4.47 11.32
C ARG A 60 -7.49 3.51 12.25
N ALA A 61 -7.10 2.24 12.27
CA ALA A 61 -7.62 1.25 13.22
C ALA A 61 -6.90 1.28 14.57
N GLY A 62 -5.98 2.21 14.79
CA GLY A 62 -5.25 2.40 16.05
C GLY A 62 -3.98 1.57 16.19
N ALA A 63 -3.52 0.90 15.12
CA ALA A 63 -2.27 0.15 15.16
C ALA A 63 -1.07 1.10 15.32
N SER A 64 -0.11 0.72 16.16
CA SER A 64 1.13 1.44 16.35
C SER A 64 2.03 1.39 15.11
N LEU A 65 2.94 2.35 14.97
CA LEU A 65 3.94 2.34 13.90
C LEU A 65 4.86 1.10 13.98
N ALA A 66 5.08 0.54 15.17
CA ALA A 66 5.85 -0.69 15.33
C ALA A 66 5.13 -1.87 14.66
N GLU A 67 3.85 -2.09 14.99
CA GLU A 67 3.02 -3.17 14.41
C GLU A 67 2.87 -3.02 12.88
N ILE A 68 2.69 -1.79 12.40
CA ILE A 68 2.65 -1.51 10.96
C ILE A 68 4.00 -1.87 10.32
N GLY A 69 5.11 -1.49 10.95
CA GLY A 69 6.46 -1.83 10.49
C GLY A 69 6.69 -3.33 10.39
N GLU A 70 6.23 -4.10 11.38
CA GLU A 70 6.34 -5.56 11.40
C GLU A 70 5.54 -6.23 10.28
N VAL A 71 4.25 -5.89 10.14
CA VAL A 71 3.39 -6.44 9.08
C VAL A 71 3.94 -6.09 7.70
N LEU A 72 4.45 -4.87 7.54
CA LEU A 72 5.05 -4.43 6.29
C LEU A 72 6.47 -4.94 6.09
N ARG A 73 7.10 -5.53 7.12
CA ARG A 73 8.48 -6.04 7.12
C ARG A 73 9.51 -4.94 6.87
N HIS A 74 9.32 -3.78 7.46
CA HIS A 74 10.33 -2.72 7.47
C HIS A 74 11.47 -3.08 8.43
N ARG A 75 12.72 -3.00 7.94
CA ARG A 75 13.92 -3.20 8.77
C ARG A 75 14.31 -1.96 9.57
N ARG A 76 13.84 -0.78 9.16
CA ARG A 76 14.16 0.50 9.79
C ARG A 76 12.86 1.22 10.17
N PRO A 77 12.74 1.71 11.42
CA PRO A 77 11.58 2.48 11.87
C PRO A 77 11.27 3.69 10.98
N SER A 78 12.30 4.35 10.43
CA SER A 78 12.17 5.49 9.53
C SER A 78 11.37 5.21 8.25
N SER A 79 11.29 3.95 7.81
CA SER A 79 10.44 3.58 6.66
C SER A 79 8.95 3.57 6.98
N THR A 80 8.59 3.54 8.26
CA THR A 80 7.21 3.58 8.76
C THR A 80 6.78 5.00 9.14
N GLU A 81 7.72 5.90 9.48
CA GLU A 81 7.43 7.31 9.81
C GLU A 81 6.66 8.04 8.71
N ILE A 82 6.83 7.65 7.44
CA ILE A 82 6.06 8.21 6.32
C ILE A 82 4.54 8.05 6.48
N TYR A 83 4.08 7.10 7.29
CA TYR A 83 2.67 6.88 7.57
C TYR A 83 2.15 7.75 8.72
N ALA A 84 3.02 8.21 9.64
CA ALA A 84 2.63 9.08 10.74
C ALA A 84 2.04 10.42 10.25
N LYS A 85 2.50 10.92 9.09
CA LYS A 85 1.91 12.12 8.46
C LYS A 85 0.40 11.96 8.20
N VAL A 86 -0.07 10.75 7.91
CA VAL A 86 -1.49 10.47 7.67
C VAL A 86 -2.29 10.61 8.96
N ASP A 87 -1.68 10.33 10.12
CA ASP A 87 -2.28 10.56 11.43
C ASP A 87 -2.51 12.06 11.66
N LEU A 88 -1.55 12.93 11.31
CA LEU A 88 -1.74 14.38 11.42
C LEU A 88 -2.94 14.91 10.62
N GLU A 89 -3.18 14.37 9.41
CA GLU A 89 -4.37 14.72 8.63
C GLU A 89 -5.66 14.19 9.27
N ALA A 90 -5.64 13.00 9.87
CA ALA A 90 -6.79 12.44 10.59
C ALA A 90 -7.08 13.20 11.91
N LEU A 91 -6.03 13.55 12.66
CA LEU A 91 -6.08 14.28 13.92
C LEU A 91 -6.54 15.73 13.75
N ARG A 92 -6.30 16.36 12.58
CA ARG A 92 -6.86 17.70 12.28
C ARG A 92 -8.39 17.76 12.36
N GLY A 93 -9.08 16.66 12.06
CA GLY A 93 -10.54 16.60 12.21
C GLY A 93 -11.00 16.49 13.68
N LEU A 94 -10.11 16.09 14.58
CA LEU A 94 -10.36 16.00 16.02
C LEU A 94 -9.89 17.24 16.79
N ALA A 95 -9.15 18.13 16.14
CA ALA A 95 -8.66 19.36 16.75
C ALA A 95 -9.84 20.27 17.11
N GLN A 96 -10.02 20.53 18.40
CA GLN A 96 -11.01 21.49 18.88
C GLN A 96 -10.57 22.92 18.51
N PRO A 97 -11.52 23.84 18.26
CA PRO A 97 -11.23 25.25 18.10
C PRO A 97 -10.38 25.76 19.27
N TRP A 98 -9.38 26.58 18.96
CA TRP A 98 -8.54 27.18 19.99
C TRP A 98 -9.40 28.01 20.96
N PRO A 99 -9.40 27.71 22.27
CA PRO A 99 -10.33 28.35 23.22
C PRO A 99 -9.97 29.81 23.56
N GLY A 100 -8.84 30.33 23.06
CA GLY A 100 -8.29 31.63 23.47
C GLY A 100 -8.34 32.76 22.44
N GLY A 101 -9.20 32.70 21.43
CA GLY A 101 -9.38 33.80 20.47
C GLY A 101 -10.37 34.85 20.98
N ARG A 102 -10.02 35.63 22.01
CA ARG A 102 -10.75 36.85 22.37
C ARG A 102 -9.85 38.06 22.07
N SER A 103 -10.24 38.81 21.05
CA SER A 103 -9.80 40.20 20.82
C SER A 103 -10.33 41.11 21.92
#